data_AF-A0A7Y0XB30-F1
#
_entry.id   AF-A0A7Y0XB30-F1
#
_cell.length_a   1.000
_cell.length_b   1.000
_cell.length_c   1.000
_cell.angle_alpha   90.00
_cell.angle_beta   90.00
_cell.angle_gamma   90.00
#
_symmetry.space_group_name_H-M   'P 1'
#
loop_
_entity.id
_entity.type
_entity.pdbx_description
1 polymer ?
#
loop_
_entity_poly.entity_id
_entity_poly.type
_entity_poly.pdbx_seq_one_letter_code
_entity_poly.pdbx_strand_id
1 'polypeptide(L)'
;MGDDPLGFESFTKIWLNEMLKIQELNDKLESYTLDGIKNIELDELNLSSELIKSLLVWLDNNPYKCTEERIRYALEIYLWCYRTSRDLEFYAHDMRKRAYEDACARFNISRNGLAALEKKLSESLIPGKRMPFIVAIEGIDGSGKTVQTDLLEQYFVSKGKNVLNLSFPVYDSFYGQEIGRLLSGRDKYDATNVDPKSMSLWYALDRKHRISQVDLYQYDVVVINRYTLSSVVYQGVRSDCSTSVEDWIFELEHKEMGLPVPDLYIVLDVDHSSSRGNVSSKGTRDYVGDSADVYESSSDIINKSRDKYLQISKSVCDIAILNCMSEDGKLKSIDDISKDIINIVCNI
;
A
#
# COMPACT_ATOMS: atom_id res chain seq x y z
N MET A 1 -10.48 -0.60 -39.18
CA MET A 1 -10.81 -0.24 -37.79
C MET A 1 -9.86 -1.05 -36.93
N GLY A 2 -8.66 -0.61 -36.58
CA GLY A 2 -8.12 0.73 -36.36
C GLY A 2 -7.21 0.53 -35.16
N ASP A 3 -6.09 -0.17 -35.37
CA ASP A 3 -5.11 -0.49 -34.33
C ASP A 3 -4.50 0.82 -33.83
N ASP A 4 -4.59 1.07 -32.52
CA ASP A 4 -3.89 2.13 -31.81
C ASP A 4 -2.53 1.58 -31.33
N PRO A 5 -1.44 1.77 -32.09
CA PRO A 5 -0.17 1.07 -31.84
C PRO A 5 0.66 1.75 -30.75
N LEU A 6 0.11 2.78 -30.09
CA LEU A 6 0.82 3.60 -29.10
C LEU A 6 -0.01 3.90 -27.84
N GLY A 7 -1.19 3.27 -27.67
CA GLY A 7 -2.05 3.51 -26.50
C GLY A 7 -2.59 4.93 -26.41
N PHE A 8 -2.66 5.65 -27.52
CA PHE A 8 -3.05 7.07 -27.58
C PHE A 8 -4.53 7.30 -27.16
N GLU A 9 -5.43 6.35 -27.41
CA GLU A 9 -6.84 6.42 -27.00
C GLU A 9 -7.04 6.12 -25.49
N SER A 10 -6.23 5.24 -24.91
CA SER A 10 -6.24 5.01 -23.45
C SER A 10 -5.51 6.15 -22.71
N PHE A 11 -4.44 6.67 -23.31
CA PHE A 11 -3.68 7.83 -22.86
C PHE A 11 -4.54 9.10 -22.80
N THR A 12 -5.32 9.38 -23.84
CA THR A 12 -6.22 10.55 -23.88
C THR A 12 -7.36 10.45 -22.86
N LYS A 13 -7.93 9.26 -22.62
CA LYS A 13 -8.97 9.07 -21.59
C LYS A 13 -8.46 9.23 -20.16
N ILE A 14 -7.26 8.75 -19.86
CA ILE A 14 -6.64 8.91 -18.53
C ILE A 14 -6.18 10.35 -18.33
N TRP A 15 -5.59 10.97 -19.37
CA TRP A 15 -5.27 12.40 -19.41
C TRP A 15 -6.50 13.25 -19.12
N LEU A 16 -7.62 12.96 -19.79
CA LEU A 16 -8.90 13.61 -19.51
C LEU A 16 -9.34 13.38 -18.06
N ASN A 17 -9.31 12.16 -17.52
CA ASN A 17 -9.81 11.90 -16.17
C ASN A 17 -8.99 12.57 -15.06
N GLU A 18 -7.65 12.54 -15.10
CA GLU A 18 -6.82 13.22 -14.10
C GLU A 18 -6.87 14.74 -14.28
N MET A 19 -6.90 15.24 -15.53
CA MET A 19 -7.16 16.67 -15.77
C MET A 19 -8.55 17.07 -15.27
N LEU A 20 -9.58 16.24 -15.45
CA LEU A 20 -10.91 16.48 -14.93
C LEU A 20 -10.94 16.49 -13.41
N LYS A 21 -10.18 15.63 -12.72
CA LYS A 21 -10.07 15.64 -11.24
C LYS A 21 -9.32 16.86 -10.72
N ILE A 22 -8.20 17.22 -11.34
CA ILE A 22 -7.45 18.42 -11.01
C ILE A 22 -8.29 19.66 -11.30
N GLN A 23 -8.98 19.68 -12.44
CA GLN A 23 -9.88 20.77 -12.82
C GLN A 23 -11.10 20.83 -11.92
N GLU A 24 -11.71 19.71 -11.56
CA GLU A 24 -12.79 19.63 -10.57
C GLU A 24 -12.34 20.18 -9.21
N LEU A 25 -11.15 19.78 -8.74
CA LEU A 25 -10.58 20.31 -7.51
C LEU A 25 -10.30 21.82 -7.63
N ASN A 26 -9.75 22.27 -8.76
CA ASN A 26 -9.47 23.69 -9.00
C ASN A 26 -10.75 24.53 -9.08
N ASP A 27 -11.79 24.03 -9.75
CA ASP A 27 -13.09 24.69 -9.91
C ASP A 27 -13.77 24.80 -8.54
N LYS A 28 -13.76 23.72 -7.74
CA LYS A 28 -14.24 23.73 -6.35
C LYS A 28 -13.47 24.70 -5.47
N LEU A 29 -12.20 24.92 -5.77
CA LEU A 29 -11.32 25.79 -4.99
C LEU A 29 -11.22 27.21 -5.55
N GLU A 30 -11.81 27.53 -6.70
CA GLU A 30 -11.60 28.78 -7.44
C GLU A 30 -12.07 30.03 -6.66
N SER A 31 -13.13 29.90 -5.87
CA SER A 31 -13.66 30.99 -5.05
C SER A 31 -12.92 31.21 -3.73
N TYR A 32 -11.99 30.32 -3.34
CA TYR A 32 -11.41 30.33 -2.00
C TYR A 32 -9.99 30.88 -1.97
N THR A 33 -9.72 31.73 -0.97
CA THR A 33 -8.36 32.20 -0.66
C THR A 33 -7.65 31.21 0.26
N LEU A 34 -6.33 31.32 0.36
CA LEU A 34 -5.52 30.53 1.32
C LEU A 34 -6.00 30.67 2.77
N ASP A 35 -6.54 31.83 3.15
CA ASP A 35 -7.10 32.05 4.48
C ASP A 35 -8.58 31.63 4.57
N GLY A 36 -9.29 31.65 3.44
CA GLY A 36 -10.67 31.18 3.35
C GLY A 36 -10.82 29.68 3.55
N ILE A 37 -9.88 28.87 3.01
CA ILE A 37 -9.97 27.40 3.10
C ILE A 37 -9.86 26.84 4.52
N LYS A 38 -9.24 27.59 5.43
CA LYS A 38 -9.10 27.18 6.84
C LYS A 38 -10.43 26.98 7.54
N ASN A 39 -11.46 27.72 7.10
CA ASN A 39 -12.75 27.78 7.78
C ASN A 39 -13.87 27.08 7.01
N ILE A 40 -13.57 26.37 5.92
CA ILE A 40 -14.57 25.65 5.13
C ILE A 40 -14.94 24.34 5.82
N GLU A 41 -16.22 24.00 5.89
CA GLU A 41 -16.63 22.63 6.21
C GLU A 41 -16.33 21.72 5.01
N LEU A 42 -15.54 20.65 5.19
CA LEU A 42 -15.11 19.81 4.06
C LEU A 42 -16.29 19.21 3.26
N ASP A 43 -17.43 19.01 3.93
CA ASP A 43 -18.66 18.54 3.29
C ASP A 43 -19.20 19.54 2.24
N GLU A 44 -18.95 20.85 2.39
CA GLU A 44 -19.33 21.86 1.40
C GLU A 44 -18.52 21.74 0.10
N LEU A 45 -17.29 21.24 0.17
CA LEU A 45 -16.45 20.99 -1.00
C LEU A 45 -16.94 19.77 -1.80
N ASN A 46 -17.72 18.89 -1.18
CA ASN A 46 -18.28 17.68 -1.79
C ASN A 46 -17.21 16.92 -2.58
N LEU A 47 -16.06 16.63 -1.95
CA LEU A 47 -14.93 15.94 -2.57
C LEU A 47 -15.23 14.44 -2.62
N SER A 48 -15.06 13.81 -3.79
CA SER A 48 -15.19 12.36 -3.90
C SER A 48 -14.06 11.66 -3.12
N SER A 49 -14.31 10.41 -2.71
CA SER A 49 -13.29 9.59 -2.02
C SER A 49 -12.03 9.39 -2.87
N GLU A 50 -12.18 9.24 -4.20
CA GLU A 50 -11.07 9.17 -5.14
C GLU A 50 -10.22 10.44 -5.13
N LEU A 51 -10.87 11.61 -5.12
CA LEU A 51 -10.18 12.89 -5.18
C LEU A 51 -9.46 13.20 -3.87
N ILE A 52 -10.04 12.82 -2.73
CA ILE A 52 -9.36 12.84 -1.43
C ILE A 52 -8.11 11.95 -1.46
N LYS A 53 -8.22 10.73 -1.97
CA LYS A 53 -7.06 9.82 -2.09
C LYS A 53 -5.97 10.41 -2.98
N SER A 54 -6.32 10.92 -4.16
CA SER A 54 -5.35 11.57 -5.06
C SER A 54 -4.64 12.74 -4.38
N LEU A 55 -5.36 13.57 -3.64
CA LEU A 55 -4.79 14.70 -2.90
C LEU A 55 -3.81 14.25 -1.80
N LEU A 56 -4.16 13.20 -1.05
CA LEU A 56 -3.33 12.68 0.03
C LEU A 56 -2.09 11.95 -0.50
N VAL A 57 -2.24 11.19 -1.60
CA VAL A 57 -1.11 10.60 -2.32
C VAL A 57 -0.20 11.69 -2.88
N TRP A 58 -0.75 12.80 -3.38
CA TRP A 58 0.04 13.96 -3.79
C TRP A 58 0.87 14.51 -2.62
N LEU A 59 0.27 14.69 -1.45
CA LEU A 59 0.91 15.26 -0.26
C LEU A 59 2.11 14.44 0.26
N ASP A 60 1.98 13.13 0.40
CA ASP A 60 3.02 12.33 1.09
C ASP A 60 3.11 10.86 0.63
N ASN A 61 2.47 10.52 -0.50
CA ASN A 61 2.33 9.16 -1.04
C ASN A 61 1.56 8.19 -0.12
N ASN A 62 0.74 8.69 0.80
CA ASN A 62 -0.07 7.88 1.69
C ASN A 62 -1.58 8.17 1.49
N PRO A 63 -2.37 7.22 0.93
CA PRO A 63 -3.81 7.40 0.76
C PRO A 63 -4.62 7.19 2.07
N TYR A 64 -4.01 6.73 3.16
CA TYR A 64 -4.70 6.32 4.39
C TYR A 64 -4.84 7.44 5.43
N LYS A 65 -5.60 7.21 6.51
CA LYS A 65 -5.82 8.20 7.58
C LYS A 65 -6.44 9.50 7.02
N CYS A 66 -7.56 9.38 6.31
CA CYS A 66 -8.35 10.49 5.75
C CYS A 66 -9.08 11.31 6.83
N THR A 67 -8.35 11.78 7.84
CA THR A 67 -8.91 12.68 8.85
C THR A 67 -9.17 14.04 8.23
N GLU A 68 -10.19 14.74 8.73
CA GLU A 68 -10.51 16.10 8.28
C GLU A 68 -9.30 17.04 8.37
N GLU A 69 -8.53 16.96 9.47
CA GLU A 69 -7.31 17.75 9.66
C GLU A 69 -6.28 17.49 8.53
N ARG A 70 -6.07 16.23 8.15
CA ARG A 70 -5.11 15.85 7.12
C ARG A 70 -5.56 16.29 5.73
N ILE A 71 -6.84 16.12 5.42
CA ILE A 71 -7.42 16.58 4.15
C ILE A 71 -7.29 18.10 4.04
N ARG A 72 -7.63 18.83 5.10
CA ARG A 72 -7.50 20.29 5.16
C ARG A 72 -6.05 20.75 4.98
N TYR A 73 -5.12 20.08 5.66
CA TYR A 73 -3.69 20.35 5.51
C TYR A 73 -3.22 20.15 4.06
N ALA A 74 -3.64 19.06 3.41
CA ALA A 74 -3.33 18.80 2.01
C ALA A 74 -3.93 19.87 1.08
N LEU A 75 -5.19 20.27 1.30
CA LEU A 75 -5.86 21.33 0.53
C LEU A 75 -5.17 22.68 0.66
N GLU A 76 -4.71 23.05 1.86
CA GLU A 76 -3.98 24.30 2.10
C GLU A 76 -2.67 24.36 1.31
N ILE A 77 -1.87 23.30 1.35
CA ILE A 77 -0.61 23.24 0.60
C ILE A 77 -0.89 23.19 -0.90
N TYR A 78 -1.90 22.43 -1.33
CA TYR A 78 -2.30 22.35 -2.73
C TYR A 78 -2.68 23.73 -3.29
N LEU A 79 -3.53 24.48 -2.58
CA LEU A 79 -3.90 25.84 -2.97
C LEU A 79 -2.69 26.78 -3.10
N TRP A 80 -1.75 26.69 -2.15
CA TRP A 80 -0.52 27.48 -2.20
C TRP A 80 0.33 27.11 -3.42
N CYS A 81 0.56 25.80 -3.63
CA CYS A 81 1.29 25.28 -4.77
C CYS A 81 0.58 25.56 -6.10
N TYR A 82 -0.75 25.69 -6.14
CA TYR A 82 -1.49 25.93 -7.38
C TYR A 82 -1.53 27.41 -7.76
N ARG A 83 -1.80 28.30 -6.79
CA ARG A 83 -1.99 29.73 -7.03
C ARG A 83 -0.70 30.52 -6.84
N THR A 84 -0.12 30.39 -5.65
CA THR A 84 0.97 31.27 -5.22
C THR A 84 2.25 30.94 -5.97
N SER A 85 2.58 29.66 -6.21
CA SER A 85 3.78 29.29 -6.98
C SER A 85 3.80 29.89 -8.40
N ARG A 86 2.65 29.87 -9.10
CA ARG A 86 2.51 30.37 -10.47
C ARG A 86 2.68 31.87 -10.54
N ASP A 87 2.08 32.60 -9.60
CA ASP A 87 2.24 34.03 -9.52
C ASP A 87 3.69 34.40 -9.22
N LEU A 88 4.35 33.65 -8.33
CA LEU A 88 5.73 33.89 -7.91
C LEU A 88 6.76 33.88 -9.04
N GLU A 89 6.52 33.19 -10.16
CA GLU A 89 7.41 33.23 -11.33
C GLU A 89 7.66 34.66 -11.85
N PHE A 90 6.69 35.56 -11.65
CA PHE A 90 6.77 36.96 -12.08
C PHE A 90 7.38 37.91 -11.03
N TYR A 91 7.76 37.38 -9.85
CA TYR A 91 8.26 38.18 -8.73
C TYR A 91 9.79 38.23 -8.68
N ALA A 92 10.31 39.33 -8.11
CA ALA A 92 11.72 39.48 -7.79
C ALA A 92 12.20 38.35 -6.85
N HIS A 93 13.48 37.99 -6.94
CA HIS A 93 14.07 36.83 -6.25
C HIS A 93 13.88 36.88 -4.72
N ASP A 94 14.01 38.06 -4.12
CA ASP A 94 13.84 38.30 -2.69
C ASP A 94 12.38 38.12 -2.24
N MET A 95 11.41 38.54 -3.06
CA MET A 95 9.99 38.34 -2.79
C MET A 95 9.59 36.86 -2.88
N ARG A 96 10.10 36.14 -3.88
CA ARG A 96 9.94 34.68 -3.99
C ARG A 96 10.49 33.96 -2.77
N LYS A 97 11.69 34.33 -2.34
CA LYS A 97 12.33 33.72 -1.17
C LYS A 97 11.48 33.90 0.10
N ARG A 98 10.95 35.11 0.35
CA ARG A 98 10.09 35.38 1.50
C ARG A 98 8.78 34.59 1.46
N ALA A 99 8.11 34.55 0.30
CA ALA A 99 6.86 33.78 0.17
C ALA A 99 7.04 32.29 0.47
N TYR A 100 8.18 31.72 0.07
CA TYR A 100 8.57 30.35 0.42
C TYR A 100 8.85 30.18 1.92
N GLU A 101 9.55 31.12 2.54
CA GLU A 101 9.83 31.10 3.98
C GLU A 101 8.54 31.17 4.80
N ASP A 102 7.61 32.06 4.42
CA ASP A 102 6.30 32.21 5.05
C ASP A 102 5.45 30.94 4.91
N ALA A 103 5.47 30.30 3.73
CA ALA A 103 4.77 29.05 3.49
C ALA A 103 5.36 27.89 4.29
N CYS A 104 6.68 27.77 4.35
CA CYS A 104 7.36 26.77 5.16
C CYS A 104 7.00 26.91 6.64
N ALA A 105 6.98 28.14 7.15
CA ALA A 105 6.57 28.43 8.52
C ALA A 105 5.08 28.12 8.75
N ARG A 106 4.20 28.51 7.82
CA ARG A 106 2.75 28.27 7.91
C ARG A 106 2.40 26.79 7.95
N PHE A 107 3.00 25.99 7.08
CA PHE A 107 2.67 24.58 6.92
C PHE A 107 3.57 23.66 7.75
N ASN A 108 4.53 24.22 8.50
CA ASN A 108 5.54 23.44 9.23
C ASN A 108 6.23 22.40 8.31
N ILE A 109 6.55 22.80 7.09
CA ILE A 109 7.17 21.95 6.06
C ILE A 109 8.55 22.51 5.72
N SER A 110 9.50 21.61 5.42
CA SER A 110 10.81 22.05 4.94
C SER A 110 10.72 22.67 3.55
N ARG A 111 11.63 23.59 3.22
CA ARG A 111 11.72 24.19 1.89
C ARG A 111 11.86 23.15 0.78
N ASN A 112 12.64 22.09 1.03
CA ASN A 112 12.81 21.00 0.07
C ASN A 112 11.51 20.20 -0.10
N GLY A 113 10.76 19.96 0.98
CA GLY A 113 9.46 19.30 0.92
C GLY A 113 8.44 20.11 0.12
N LEU A 114 8.36 21.42 0.37
CA LEU A 114 7.46 22.30 -0.37
C LEU A 114 7.82 22.38 -1.87
N ALA A 115 9.11 22.50 -2.18
CA ALA A 115 9.58 22.48 -3.56
C ALA A 115 9.32 21.13 -4.25
N ALA A 116 9.41 20.00 -3.52
CA ALA A 116 9.07 18.69 -4.06
C ALA A 116 7.58 18.56 -4.38
N LEU A 117 6.69 19.16 -3.57
CA LEU A 117 5.25 19.17 -3.81
C LEU A 117 4.85 20.07 -4.97
N GLU A 118 5.46 21.26 -5.07
CA GLU A 118 5.30 22.15 -6.23
C GLU A 118 5.79 21.47 -7.52
N LYS A 119 6.97 20.83 -7.46
CA LYS A 119 7.49 20.03 -8.56
C LYS A 119 6.53 18.89 -8.92
N LYS A 120 6.01 18.16 -7.94
CA LYS A 120 5.03 17.08 -8.17
C LYS A 120 3.73 17.61 -8.80
N LEU A 121 3.27 18.80 -8.39
CA LEU A 121 2.08 19.43 -8.98
C LEU A 121 2.32 19.90 -10.43
N SER A 122 3.51 20.44 -10.72
CA SER A 122 3.90 20.86 -12.08
C SER A 122 4.20 19.67 -13.01
N GLU A 123 4.81 18.61 -12.49
CA GLU A 123 5.01 17.33 -13.20
C GLU A 123 3.69 16.57 -13.37
N SER A 124 2.70 16.80 -12.51
CA SER A 124 1.32 16.32 -12.68
C SER A 124 0.62 16.89 -13.93
N LEU A 125 1.24 17.82 -14.67
CA LEU A 125 0.77 18.34 -15.97
C LEU A 125 1.52 17.75 -17.18
N ILE A 126 2.49 16.83 -16.99
CA ILE A 126 3.12 16.05 -18.07
C ILE A 126 3.45 14.62 -17.55
N PRO A 127 2.68 13.57 -17.88
CA PRO A 127 2.99 12.23 -17.40
C PRO A 127 4.16 11.60 -18.15
N GLY A 128 5.25 11.36 -17.42
CA GLY A 128 6.21 10.31 -17.72
C GLY A 128 6.13 9.25 -16.63
N LYS A 129 5.67 8.05 -17.00
CA LYS A 129 5.57 6.80 -16.18
C LYS A 129 4.53 6.81 -15.03
N ARG A 130 3.52 5.95 -15.17
CA ARG A 130 2.47 5.69 -14.16
C ARG A 130 2.97 4.63 -13.16
N MET A 131 2.65 4.79 -11.87
CA MET A 131 2.83 3.72 -10.90
C MET A 131 1.89 2.54 -11.23
N PRO A 132 2.35 1.29 -11.07
CA PRO A 132 1.51 0.12 -11.28
C PRO A 132 0.38 0.08 -10.25
N PHE A 133 -0.71 -0.60 -10.57
CA PHE A 133 -1.70 -1.01 -9.57
C PHE A 133 -1.11 -2.12 -8.69
N ILE A 134 -1.06 -1.92 -7.39
CA ILE A 134 -0.41 -2.82 -6.43
C ILE A 134 -1.47 -3.53 -5.59
N VAL A 135 -1.53 -4.85 -5.70
CA VAL A 135 -2.42 -5.70 -4.90
C VAL A 135 -1.62 -6.69 -4.09
N ALA A 136 -1.85 -6.71 -2.77
CA ALA A 136 -1.20 -7.63 -1.85
C ALA A 136 -2.19 -8.69 -1.35
N ILE A 137 -1.88 -9.96 -1.59
CA ILE A 137 -2.64 -11.12 -1.08
C ILE A 137 -2.09 -11.52 0.29
N GLU A 138 -2.98 -11.53 1.28
CA GLU A 138 -2.69 -11.65 2.70
C GLU A 138 -3.51 -12.78 3.34
N GLY A 139 -3.16 -13.17 4.58
CA GLY A 139 -3.86 -14.21 5.33
C GLY A 139 -2.90 -15.18 6.04
N ILE A 140 -3.48 -16.05 6.86
CA ILE A 140 -2.73 -17.02 7.67
C ILE A 140 -2.02 -18.08 6.82
N ASP A 141 -1.05 -18.78 7.40
CA ASP A 141 -0.38 -19.90 6.70
C ASP A 141 -1.37 -20.99 6.30
N GLY A 142 -1.19 -21.52 5.09
CA GLY A 142 -2.11 -22.50 4.49
C GLY A 142 -3.38 -21.92 3.86
N SER A 143 -3.56 -20.59 3.81
CA SER A 143 -4.74 -19.96 3.19
C SER A 143 -4.77 -19.98 1.65
N GLY A 144 -3.72 -20.47 0.99
CA GLY A 144 -3.66 -20.55 -0.49
C GLY A 144 -3.12 -19.31 -1.20
N LYS A 145 -2.51 -18.35 -0.49
CA LYS A 145 -2.02 -17.08 -1.05
C LYS A 145 -1.14 -17.24 -2.29
N THR A 146 -0.16 -18.15 -2.27
CA THR A 146 0.75 -18.37 -3.41
C THR A 146 -0.04 -18.74 -4.65
N VAL A 147 -0.92 -19.75 -4.54
CA VAL A 147 -1.78 -20.18 -5.64
C VAL A 147 -2.62 -19.02 -6.18
N GLN A 148 -3.22 -18.22 -5.29
CA GLN A 148 -4.08 -17.12 -5.70
C GLN A 148 -3.31 -15.93 -6.28
N THR A 149 -2.08 -15.69 -5.83
CA THR A 149 -1.18 -14.67 -6.38
C THR A 149 -0.79 -15.05 -7.81
N ASP A 150 -0.42 -16.32 -8.04
CA ASP A 150 -0.06 -16.84 -9.36
C ASP A 150 -1.24 -16.82 -10.34
N LEU A 151 -2.45 -17.18 -9.88
CA LEU A 151 -3.65 -17.11 -10.70
C LEU A 151 -4.05 -15.67 -11.04
N LEU A 152 -3.86 -14.74 -10.11
CA LEU A 152 -4.14 -13.32 -10.37
C LEU A 152 -3.14 -12.72 -11.36
N GLU A 153 -1.86 -13.10 -11.27
CA GLU A 153 -0.85 -12.77 -12.29
C GLU A 153 -1.28 -13.31 -13.66
N GLN A 154 -1.58 -14.61 -13.75
CA GLN A 154 -2.03 -15.24 -15.01
C GLN A 154 -3.26 -14.56 -15.60
N TYR A 155 -4.21 -14.18 -14.75
CA TYR A 155 -5.38 -13.42 -15.18
C TYR A 155 -4.98 -12.10 -15.85
N PHE A 156 -4.16 -11.28 -15.19
CA PHE A 156 -3.75 -9.99 -15.76
C PHE A 156 -2.87 -10.12 -17.00
N VAL A 157 -1.97 -11.10 -17.04
CA VAL A 157 -1.18 -11.44 -18.23
C VAL A 157 -2.10 -11.83 -19.39
N SER A 158 -3.15 -12.62 -19.13
CA SER A 158 -4.15 -12.99 -20.15
C SER A 158 -4.94 -11.79 -20.69
N LYS A 159 -4.96 -10.67 -19.94
CA LYS A 159 -5.54 -9.38 -20.36
C LYS A 159 -4.52 -8.46 -21.04
N GLY A 160 -3.31 -8.95 -21.33
CA GLY A 160 -2.27 -8.18 -21.99
C GLY A 160 -1.58 -7.15 -21.10
N LYS A 161 -1.63 -7.31 -19.77
CA LYS A 161 -0.93 -6.45 -18.82
C LYS A 161 0.48 -6.94 -18.56
N ASN A 162 1.42 -6.01 -18.38
CA ASN A 162 2.73 -6.33 -17.82
C ASN A 162 2.62 -6.46 -16.30
N VAL A 163 2.93 -7.62 -15.75
CA VAL A 163 2.70 -7.94 -14.33
C VAL A 163 4.01 -8.28 -13.64
N LEU A 164 4.21 -7.73 -12.45
CA LEU A 164 5.27 -8.15 -11.55
C LEU A 164 4.66 -8.96 -10.40
N ASN A 165 5.04 -10.23 -10.29
CA ASN A 165 4.70 -11.07 -9.13
C ASN A 165 5.86 -11.05 -8.12
N LEU A 166 5.57 -10.67 -6.88
CA LEU A 166 6.51 -10.65 -5.76
C LEU A 166 5.98 -11.53 -4.62
N SER A 167 6.90 -12.16 -3.89
CA SER A 167 6.56 -12.91 -2.67
C SER A 167 7.56 -12.57 -1.57
N PHE A 168 7.07 -12.33 -0.36
CA PHE A 168 7.89 -12.03 0.80
C PHE A 168 7.66 -13.05 1.94
N PRO A 169 8.71 -13.41 2.70
CA PRO A 169 10.12 -13.03 2.54
C PRO A 169 10.80 -13.61 1.30
N VAL A 170 11.86 -12.96 0.81
CA VAL A 170 12.71 -13.48 -0.26
C VAL A 170 13.79 -14.37 0.34
N TYR A 171 13.45 -15.63 0.64
CA TYR A 171 14.31 -16.54 1.43
C TYR A 171 15.72 -16.79 0.86
N ASP A 172 15.93 -16.59 -0.44
CA ASP A 172 17.26 -16.73 -1.05
C ASP A 172 18.14 -15.47 -0.86
N SER A 173 17.56 -14.36 -0.40
CA SER A 173 18.27 -13.11 -0.11
C SER A 173 18.99 -13.18 1.24
N PHE A 174 20.00 -12.32 1.47
CA PHE A 174 20.65 -12.22 2.77
C PHE A 174 19.64 -11.96 3.91
N TYR A 175 18.70 -11.04 3.72
CA TYR A 175 17.69 -10.71 4.73
C TYR A 175 16.68 -11.86 4.91
N GLY A 176 16.26 -12.49 3.81
CA GLY A 176 15.37 -13.64 3.86
C GLY A 176 15.97 -14.86 4.53
N GLN A 177 17.27 -15.12 4.34
CA GLN A 177 17.99 -16.18 5.04
C GLN A 177 18.03 -15.92 6.56
N GLU A 178 18.29 -14.67 6.98
CA GLU A 178 18.25 -14.31 8.40
C GLU A 178 16.84 -14.41 8.99
N ILE A 179 15.81 -14.01 8.25
CA ILE A 179 14.41 -14.22 8.63
C ILE A 179 14.12 -15.72 8.78
N GLY A 180 14.54 -16.54 7.82
CA GLY A 180 14.39 -18.00 7.86
C GLY A 180 15.10 -18.62 9.06
N ARG A 181 16.32 -18.15 9.37
CA ARG A 181 17.08 -18.58 10.55
C ARG A 181 16.31 -18.28 11.85
N LEU A 182 15.79 -17.06 12.00
CA LEU A 182 14.97 -16.67 13.16
C LEU A 182 13.68 -17.49 13.26
N LEU A 183 13.02 -17.76 12.13
CA LEU A 183 11.81 -18.58 12.07
C LEU A 183 12.07 -20.07 12.33
N SER A 184 13.30 -20.54 12.18
CA SER A 184 13.64 -21.96 12.38
C SER A 184 13.56 -22.41 13.84
N GLY A 185 13.64 -21.48 14.80
CA GLY A 185 13.64 -21.80 16.24
C GLY A 185 14.88 -22.58 16.72
N ARG A 186 15.94 -22.66 15.92
CA ARG A 186 17.14 -23.46 16.22
C ARG A 186 18.20 -22.70 17.02
N ASP A 187 18.12 -21.38 17.05
CA ASP A 187 19.11 -20.51 17.67
C ASP A 187 18.65 -19.99 19.03
N LYS A 188 19.61 -19.51 19.83
CA LYS A 188 19.33 -18.87 21.13
C LYS A 188 18.33 -17.70 20.99
N TYR A 189 18.44 -16.94 19.90
CA TYR A 189 17.50 -15.89 19.54
C TYR A 189 16.71 -16.34 18.31
N ASP A 190 15.39 -16.33 18.43
CA ASP A 190 14.48 -16.79 17.39
C ASP A 190 13.23 -15.89 17.33
N ALA A 191 12.32 -16.22 16.42
CA ALA A 191 11.08 -15.49 16.21
C ALA A 191 10.10 -15.56 17.41
N THR A 192 10.35 -16.34 18.47
CA THR A 192 9.57 -16.26 19.71
C THR A 192 10.07 -15.15 20.62
N ASN A 193 11.39 -14.96 20.72
CA ASN A 193 12.01 -14.17 21.78
C ASN A 193 12.71 -12.88 21.30
N VAL A 194 12.89 -12.69 19.99
CA VAL A 194 13.30 -11.41 19.41
C VAL A 194 12.14 -10.41 19.51
N ASP A 195 12.38 -9.19 19.95
CA ASP A 195 11.32 -8.20 20.11
C ASP A 195 10.59 -7.92 18.77
N PRO A 196 9.28 -7.62 18.79
CA PRO A 196 8.50 -7.46 17.56
C PRO A 196 9.01 -6.37 16.60
N LYS A 197 9.61 -5.28 17.12
CA LYS A 197 10.15 -4.20 16.29
C LYS A 197 11.45 -4.62 15.60
N SER A 198 12.36 -5.30 16.30
CA SER A 198 13.56 -5.88 15.71
C SER A 198 13.23 -6.93 14.64
N MET A 199 12.23 -7.78 14.89
CA MET A 199 11.76 -8.72 13.87
C MET A 199 11.18 -8.00 12.64
N SER A 200 10.42 -6.92 12.85
CA SER A 200 9.85 -6.10 11.77
C SER A 200 10.92 -5.45 10.88
N LEU A 201 12.04 -5.01 11.47
CA LEU A 201 13.15 -4.42 10.70
C LEU A 201 13.73 -5.40 9.68
N TRP A 202 13.85 -6.69 10.03
CA TRP A 202 14.31 -7.71 9.07
C TRP A 202 13.37 -7.83 7.88
N TYR A 203 12.06 -7.93 8.12
CA TYR A 203 11.06 -7.98 7.06
C TYR A 203 11.04 -6.71 6.19
N ALA A 204 11.16 -5.53 6.82
CA ALA A 204 11.16 -4.25 6.13
C ALA A 204 12.42 -4.09 5.24
N LEU A 205 13.59 -4.53 5.72
CA LEU A 205 14.83 -4.54 4.95
C LEU A 205 14.77 -5.50 3.75
N ASP A 206 14.21 -6.69 3.93
CA ASP A 206 14.00 -7.65 2.85
C ASP A 206 13.12 -7.07 1.73
N ARG A 207 11.98 -6.46 2.11
CA ARG A 207 11.09 -5.76 1.17
C ARG A 207 11.78 -4.60 0.46
N LYS A 208 12.45 -3.72 1.22
CA LYS A 208 13.11 -2.54 0.65
C LYS A 208 14.20 -2.93 -0.33
N HIS A 209 15.00 -3.94 0.01
CA HIS A 209 16.04 -4.45 -0.85
C HIS A 209 15.46 -4.96 -2.18
N ARG A 210 14.46 -5.86 -2.13
CA ARG A 210 13.85 -6.43 -3.33
C ARG A 210 13.18 -5.38 -4.22
N ILE A 211 12.45 -4.44 -3.62
CA ILE A 211 11.75 -3.39 -4.37
C ILE A 211 12.72 -2.40 -4.99
N SER A 212 13.83 -2.06 -4.32
CA SER A 212 14.86 -1.17 -4.89
C SER A 212 15.55 -1.73 -6.14
N GLN A 213 15.44 -3.04 -6.39
CA GLN A 213 16.03 -3.71 -7.56
C GLN A 213 15.10 -3.70 -8.78
N VAL A 214 13.87 -3.17 -8.65
CA VAL A 214 12.87 -3.19 -9.71
C VAL A 214 12.40 -1.78 -10.01
N ASP A 215 12.39 -1.45 -11.31
CA ASP A 215 11.72 -0.26 -11.81
C ASP A 215 10.22 -0.55 -11.92
N LEU A 216 9.47 -0.26 -10.84
CA LEU A 216 8.04 -0.54 -10.74
C LEU A 216 7.23 0.11 -11.88
N TYR A 217 7.70 1.22 -12.42
CA TYR A 217 7.06 1.94 -13.52
C TYR A 217 7.07 1.20 -14.86
N GLN A 218 7.73 0.04 -14.96
CA GLN A 218 7.66 -0.80 -16.15
C GLN A 218 6.42 -1.68 -16.18
N TYR A 219 5.72 -1.82 -15.06
CA TYR A 219 4.61 -2.75 -14.91
C TYR A 219 3.27 -2.01 -14.88
N ASP A 220 2.23 -2.68 -15.34
CA ASP A 220 0.84 -2.23 -15.18
C ASP A 220 0.29 -2.64 -13.81
N VAL A 221 0.66 -3.83 -13.34
CA VAL A 221 0.18 -4.44 -12.10
C VAL A 221 1.33 -5.07 -11.32
N VAL A 222 1.35 -4.91 -10.01
CA VAL A 222 2.21 -5.65 -9.09
C VAL A 222 1.32 -6.49 -8.18
N VAL A 223 1.48 -7.81 -8.22
CA VAL A 223 0.80 -8.74 -7.33
C VAL A 223 1.80 -9.21 -6.27
N ILE A 224 1.45 -9.12 -5.00
CA ILE A 224 2.36 -9.40 -3.89
C ILE A 224 1.78 -10.48 -2.96
N ASN A 225 2.45 -11.61 -2.82
CA ASN A 225 2.17 -12.60 -1.79
C ASN A 225 2.86 -12.19 -0.47
N ARG A 226 2.06 -11.76 0.51
CA ARG A 226 2.48 -11.15 1.79
C ARG A 226 3.27 -9.85 1.63
N TYR A 227 2.89 -8.81 2.36
CA TYR A 227 3.55 -7.51 2.33
C TYR A 227 3.60 -6.88 3.74
N THR A 228 3.52 -5.55 3.84
CA THR A 228 3.58 -4.82 5.12
C THR A 228 2.50 -5.29 6.10
N LEU A 229 1.28 -5.61 5.64
CA LEU A 229 0.18 -6.05 6.50
C LEU A 229 0.50 -7.38 7.22
N SER A 230 1.22 -8.31 6.59
CA SER A 230 1.74 -9.51 7.28
C SER A 230 2.61 -9.15 8.49
N SER A 231 3.50 -8.17 8.39
CA SER A 231 4.32 -7.75 9.53
C SER A 231 3.49 -7.06 10.61
N VAL A 232 2.58 -6.17 10.22
CA VAL A 232 1.64 -5.49 11.13
C VAL A 232 0.86 -6.51 11.97
N VAL A 233 0.31 -7.54 11.31
CA VAL A 233 -0.49 -8.58 11.98
C VAL A 233 0.37 -9.46 12.88
N TYR A 234 1.39 -10.11 12.33
CA TYR A 234 2.16 -11.12 13.09
C TYR A 234 2.97 -10.49 14.22
N GLN A 235 3.47 -9.26 14.05
CA GLN A 235 4.20 -8.57 15.12
C GLN A 235 3.25 -7.86 16.10
N GLY A 236 2.07 -7.44 15.64
CA GLY A 236 0.99 -6.95 16.50
C GLY A 236 0.51 -8.00 17.50
N VAL A 237 0.30 -9.26 17.07
CA VAL A 237 -0.15 -10.35 17.97
C VAL A 237 0.91 -10.81 18.97
N ARG A 238 2.19 -10.52 18.69
CA ARG A 238 3.33 -10.81 19.58
C ARG A 238 3.61 -9.68 20.59
N SER A 239 2.90 -8.56 20.49
CA SER A 239 3.12 -7.38 21.34
C SER A 239 2.01 -7.22 22.36
N ASP A 240 2.38 -6.97 23.62
CA ASP A 240 1.45 -6.64 24.70
C ASP A 240 0.77 -5.27 24.49
N CYS A 241 1.34 -4.41 23.64
CA CYS A 241 0.80 -3.12 23.22
C CYS A 241 0.65 -3.09 21.69
N SER A 242 -0.23 -3.93 21.16
CA SER A 242 -0.35 -4.19 19.71
C SER A 242 -0.52 -2.94 18.84
N THR A 243 -1.37 -1.97 19.23
CA THR A 243 -1.66 -0.76 18.44
C THR A 243 -0.42 0.12 18.20
N SER A 244 0.51 0.20 19.15
CA SER A 244 1.71 1.05 18.99
C SER A 244 2.78 0.41 18.09
N VAL A 245 2.76 -0.92 17.93
CA VAL A 245 3.64 -1.64 17.00
C VAL A 245 3.09 -1.57 15.58
N GLU A 246 1.78 -1.70 15.42
CA GLU A 246 1.11 -1.65 14.11
C GLU A 246 1.33 -0.31 13.39
N ASP A 247 1.01 0.81 14.06
CA ASP A 247 1.23 2.15 13.52
C ASP A 247 2.71 2.40 13.22
N TRP A 248 3.59 1.92 14.09
CA TRP A 248 5.03 2.05 13.91
C TRP A 248 5.55 1.29 12.69
N ILE A 249 5.00 0.10 12.38
CA ILE A 249 5.39 -0.67 11.19
C ILE A 249 4.94 0.03 9.91
N PHE A 250 3.70 0.55 9.86
CA PHE A 250 3.23 1.31 8.71
C PHE A 250 4.07 2.58 8.50
N GLU A 251 4.41 3.30 9.58
CA GLU A 251 5.28 4.47 9.52
C GLU A 251 6.69 4.12 9.03
N LEU A 252 7.30 3.07 9.62
CA LEU A 252 8.61 2.58 9.21
C LEU A 252 8.63 2.25 7.71
N GLU A 253 7.70 1.41 7.25
CA GLU A 253 7.77 0.86 5.90
C GLU A 253 7.38 1.88 4.83
N HIS A 254 6.24 2.55 4.97
CA HIS A 254 5.72 3.41 3.93
C HIS A 254 6.32 4.82 3.96
N LYS A 255 6.54 5.40 5.16
CA LYS A 255 7.05 6.76 5.29
C LYS A 255 8.57 6.79 5.36
N GLU A 256 9.18 6.11 6.34
CA GLU A 256 10.63 6.20 6.56
C GLU A 256 11.43 5.45 5.47
N MET A 257 10.95 4.27 5.06
CA MET A 257 11.62 3.46 4.03
C MET A 257 11.08 3.69 2.62
N GLY A 258 9.96 4.40 2.46
CA GLY A 258 9.38 4.71 1.16
C GLY A 258 8.95 3.47 0.38
N LEU A 259 8.50 2.41 1.06
CA LEU A 259 7.90 1.25 0.41
C LEU A 259 6.53 1.64 -0.15
N PRO A 260 6.24 1.30 -1.42
CA PRO A 260 4.96 1.67 -2.04
C PRO A 260 3.81 1.05 -1.24
N VAL A 261 2.78 1.86 -1.06
CA VAL A 261 1.52 1.47 -0.44
C VAL A 261 0.71 0.66 -1.46
N PRO A 262 0.21 -0.55 -1.12
CA PRO A 262 -0.71 -1.26 -1.99
C PRO A 262 -2.01 -0.49 -2.18
N ASP A 263 -2.52 -0.44 -3.41
CA ASP A 263 -3.86 0.05 -3.71
C ASP A 263 -4.94 -0.83 -3.07
N LEU A 264 -4.61 -2.11 -2.84
CA LEU A 264 -5.51 -3.07 -2.21
C LEU A 264 -4.76 -4.18 -1.47
N TYR A 265 -5.17 -4.46 -0.25
CA TYR A 265 -4.92 -5.73 0.43
C TYR A 265 -6.14 -6.64 0.30
N ILE A 266 -5.94 -7.89 -0.11
CA ILE A 266 -6.98 -8.93 -0.10
C ILE A 266 -6.56 -9.98 0.92
N VAL A 267 -7.30 -10.07 2.03
CA VAL A 267 -7.08 -11.06 3.07
C VAL A 267 -7.93 -12.29 2.76
N LEU A 268 -7.27 -13.42 2.53
CA LEU A 268 -7.93 -14.72 2.43
C LEU A 268 -8.29 -15.22 3.83
N ASP A 269 -9.55 -15.03 4.22
CA ASP A 269 -10.08 -15.50 5.49
C ASP A 269 -10.44 -16.99 5.40
N VAL A 270 -9.64 -17.80 6.08
CA VAL A 270 -9.73 -19.26 6.10
C VAL A 270 -9.71 -19.73 7.55
N ASP A 271 -10.56 -20.70 7.89
CA ASP A 271 -10.51 -21.33 9.21
C ASP A 271 -9.18 -22.09 9.42
N HIS A 272 -8.64 -22.00 10.63
CA HIS A 272 -7.37 -22.65 10.96
C HIS A 272 -7.41 -24.17 10.77
N SER A 273 -8.54 -24.83 11.06
CA SER A 273 -8.73 -26.26 10.81
C SER A 273 -8.55 -26.63 9.33
N SER A 274 -9.07 -25.79 8.43
CA SER A 274 -9.05 -26.00 6.98
C SER A 274 -7.71 -25.64 6.34
N SER A 275 -6.96 -24.69 6.92
CA SER A 275 -5.63 -24.31 6.42
C SER A 275 -4.53 -25.32 6.77
N ARG A 276 -4.66 -26.08 7.86
CA ARG A 276 -3.66 -27.09 8.29
C ARG A 276 -3.33 -28.12 7.22
N GLY A 277 -4.33 -28.60 6.47
CA GLY A 277 -4.13 -29.56 5.38
C GLY A 277 -3.23 -29.04 4.25
N ASN A 278 -3.26 -27.72 4.03
CA ASN A 278 -2.43 -27.04 3.04
C ASN A 278 -1.03 -26.70 3.57
N VAL A 279 -0.86 -26.57 4.88
CA VAL A 279 0.46 -26.39 5.50
C VAL A 279 1.25 -27.70 5.43
N SER A 280 0.61 -28.85 5.67
CA SER A 280 1.24 -30.17 5.57
C SER A 280 1.65 -30.57 4.15
N SER A 281 1.09 -29.93 3.12
CA SER A 281 1.45 -30.15 1.71
C SER A 281 2.49 -29.14 1.20
N LYS A 282 2.89 -28.13 1.99
CA LYS A 282 4.06 -27.31 1.68
C LYS A 282 5.28 -28.22 1.71
N GLY A 283 6.00 -28.32 0.59
CA GLY A 283 7.22 -29.11 0.49
C GLY A 283 8.35 -28.61 1.40
N THR A 284 9.49 -29.31 1.33
CA THR A 284 10.70 -28.97 2.07
C THR A 284 11.14 -27.52 1.80
N ARG A 285 11.32 -26.72 2.85
CA ARG A 285 11.86 -25.35 2.77
C ARG A 285 13.29 -25.36 3.27
N ASP A 286 14.22 -24.69 2.60
CA ASP A 286 15.65 -24.76 2.95
C ASP A 286 15.96 -24.35 4.40
N TYR A 287 15.18 -23.42 4.97
CA TYR A 287 15.40 -22.90 6.33
C TYR A 287 14.82 -23.78 7.46
N VAL A 288 13.81 -24.61 7.19
CA VAL A 288 13.15 -25.46 8.20
C VAL A 288 13.14 -26.95 7.86
N GLY A 289 13.52 -27.32 6.64
CA GLY A 289 13.35 -28.67 6.10
C GLY A 289 11.86 -28.98 5.92
N ASP A 290 11.46 -30.17 6.38
CA ASP A 290 10.06 -30.64 6.39
C ASP A 290 9.28 -30.17 7.63
N SER A 291 9.93 -29.43 8.53
CA SER A 291 9.32 -28.96 9.77
C SER A 291 8.51 -27.68 9.57
N ALA A 292 7.49 -27.48 10.41
CA ALA A 292 6.81 -26.20 10.56
C ALA A 292 7.74 -25.16 11.20
N ASP A 293 7.60 -23.90 10.81
CA ASP A 293 8.32 -22.81 11.48
C ASP A 293 7.70 -22.41 12.83
N VAL A 294 8.38 -21.52 13.55
CA VAL A 294 7.96 -21.04 14.88
C VAL A 294 6.53 -20.48 14.89
N TYR A 295 6.10 -19.80 13.84
CA TYR A 295 4.74 -19.25 13.79
C TYR A 295 3.73 -20.31 13.36
N GLU A 296 4.06 -21.14 12.37
CA GLU A 296 3.20 -22.22 11.87
C GLU A 296 2.95 -23.32 12.92
N SER A 297 3.91 -23.54 13.83
CA SER A 297 3.76 -24.49 14.94
C SER A 297 2.87 -23.98 16.07
N SER A 298 2.56 -22.67 16.11
CA SER A 298 1.77 -22.03 17.16
C SER A 298 0.32 -21.80 16.70
N SER A 299 -0.57 -22.69 17.14
CA SER A 299 -2.01 -22.54 16.91
C SER A 299 -2.59 -21.25 17.49
N ASP A 300 -2.02 -20.77 18.59
CA ASP A 300 -2.42 -19.50 19.22
C ASP A 300 -2.04 -18.29 18.35
N ILE A 301 -0.83 -18.28 17.78
CA ILE A 301 -0.39 -17.21 16.87
C ILE A 301 -1.25 -17.20 15.61
N ILE A 302 -1.56 -18.38 15.04
CA ILE A 302 -2.38 -18.47 13.83
C ILE A 302 -3.79 -17.91 14.06
N ASN A 303 -4.47 -18.36 15.13
CA ASN A 303 -5.82 -17.90 15.44
C ASN A 303 -5.84 -16.38 15.75
N LYS A 304 -4.90 -15.90 16.58
CA LYS A 304 -4.78 -14.47 16.87
C LYS A 304 -4.47 -13.65 15.63
N SER A 305 -3.66 -14.17 14.71
CA SER A 305 -3.32 -13.48 13.46
C SER A 305 -4.55 -13.35 12.56
N ARG A 306 -5.36 -14.40 12.44
CA ARG A 306 -6.64 -14.33 11.73
C ARG A 306 -7.55 -13.25 12.34
N ASP A 307 -7.76 -13.29 13.65
CA ASP A 307 -8.60 -12.30 14.35
C ASP A 307 -8.06 -10.88 14.16
N LYS A 308 -6.72 -10.72 14.16
CA LYS A 308 -6.08 -9.42 13.96
C LYS A 308 -6.26 -8.89 12.53
N TYR A 309 -6.22 -9.74 11.50
CA TYR A 309 -6.58 -9.30 10.14
C TYR A 309 -8.02 -8.75 10.09
N LEU A 310 -8.98 -9.45 10.70
CA LEU A 310 -10.38 -9.02 10.77
C LEU A 310 -10.58 -7.74 11.62
N GLN A 311 -9.71 -7.52 12.60
CA GLN A 311 -9.71 -6.30 13.41
C GLN A 311 -9.19 -5.10 12.59
N ILE A 312 -8.03 -5.24 11.94
CA ILE A 312 -7.37 -4.15 11.21
C ILE A 312 -8.18 -3.73 9.98
N SER A 313 -8.88 -4.65 9.33
CA SER A 313 -9.74 -4.32 8.18
C SER A 313 -10.89 -3.37 8.53
N LYS A 314 -11.20 -3.17 9.82
CA LYS A 314 -12.22 -2.20 10.26
C LYS A 314 -11.66 -0.78 10.36
N SER A 315 -10.34 -0.61 10.45
CA SER A 315 -9.68 0.69 10.64
C SER A 315 -8.86 1.16 9.44
N VAL A 316 -8.67 0.31 8.42
CA VAL A 316 -7.90 0.62 7.20
C VAL A 316 -8.80 0.41 5.97
N CYS A 317 -8.93 1.43 5.13
CA CYS A 317 -9.93 1.49 4.05
C CYS A 317 -9.66 0.59 2.84
N ASP A 318 -8.41 0.13 2.63
CA ASP A 318 -8.04 -0.64 1.44
C ASP A 318 -7.73 -2.10 1.78
N ILE A 319 -8.47 -2.67 2.73
CA ILE A 319 -8.41 -4.10 3.08
C ILE A 319 -9.75 -4.76 2.76
N ALA A 320 -9.75 -5.63 1.75
CA ALA A 320 -10.86 -6.51 1.44
C ALA A 320 -10.68 -7.85 2.18
N ILE A 321 -11.65 -8.20 3.03
CA ILE A 321 -11.74 -9.54 3.62
C ILE A 321 -12.50 -10.45 2.66
N LEU A 322 -11.85 -11.50 2.16
CA LEU A 322 -12.47 -12.53 1.34
C LEU A 322 -12.71 -13.80 2.16
N ASN A 323 -13.98 -14.07 2.48
CA ASN A 323 -14.36 -15.33 3.08
C ASN A 323 -14.16 -16.48 2.07
N CYS A 324 -13.17 -17.33 2.35
CA CYS A 324 -12.80 -18.47 1.53
C CYS A 324 -13.52 -19.76 1.95
N MET A 325 -14.40 -19.68 2.96
CA MET A 325 -15.23 -20.79 3.41
C MET A 325 -16.57 -20.78 2.67
N SER A 326 -17.05 -21.96 2.30
CA SER A 326 -18.39 -22.18 1.75
C SER A 326 -19.42 -22.35 2.87
N GLU A 327 -20.71 -22.31 2.52
CA GLU A 327 -21.81 -22.38 3.48
C GLU A 327 -21.82 -23.67 4.32
N ASP A 328 -21.25 -24.76 3.80
CA ASP A 328 -21.13 -26.04 4.51
C ASP A 328 -19.87 -26.14 5.39
N GLY A 329 -19.12 -25.03 5.52
CA GLY A 329 -17.91 -24.94 6.33
C GLY A 329 -16.66 -25.53 5.68
N LYS A 330 -16.69 -25.87 4.38
CA LYS A 330 -15.50 -26.32 3.64
C LYS A 330 -14.80 -25.17 2.95
N LEU A 331 -13.49 -25.33 2.71
CA LEU A 331 -12.74 -24.40 1.87
C LEU A 331 -13.34 -24.41 0.45
N LYS A 332 -13.61 -23.22 -0.10
CA LYS A 332 -14.03 -23.03 -1.49
C LYS A 332 -12.98 -23.59 -2.45
N SER A 333 -13.38 -23.90 -3.68
CA SER A 333 -12.45 -24.34 -4.71
C SER A 333 -11.44 -23.24 -5.05
N ILE A 334 -10.26 -23.63 -5.54
CA ILE A 334 -9.22 -22.68 -5.98
C ILE A 334 -9.79 -21.70 -7.02
N ASP A 335 -10.58 -22.21 -7.98
CA ASP A 335 -11.18 -21.42 -9.05
C ASP A 335 -12.24 -20.44 -8.53
N ASP A 336 -13.04 -20.83 -7.55
CA ASP A 336 -14.06 -19.94 -7.00
C ASP A 336 -13.44 -18.83 -6.16
N ILE A 337 -12.41 -19.14 -5.37
CA ILE A 337 -11.62 -18.10 -4.67
C ILE A 337 -10.96 -17.18 -5.70
N SER A 338 -10.39 -17.70 -6.79
CA SER A 338 -9.77 -16.90 -7.84
C SER A 338 -10.76 -15.96 -8.52
N LYS A 339 -11.97 -16.44 -8.85
CA LYS A 339 -13.06 -15.60 -9.38
C LYS A 339 -13.45 -14.50 -8.40
N ASP A 340 -13.59 -14.82 -7.11
CA ASP A 340 -13.94 -13.84 -6.08
C ASP A 340 -12.87 -12.75 -5.97
N ILE A 341 -11.57 -13.13 -6.00
CA ILE A 341 -10.44 -12.18 -6.01
C ILE A 341 -10.50 -11.28 -7.24
N ILE A 342 -10.67 -11.85 -8.44
CA ILE A 342 -10.74 -11.09 -9.70
C ILE A 342 -11.92 -10.10 -9.65
N ASN A 343 -13.06 -10.52 -9.12
CA ASN A 343 -14.22 -9.65 -8.95
C ASN A 343 -13.94 -8.49 -8.01
N ILE A 344 -13.27 -8.72 -6.87
CA ILE A 344 -12.87 -7.64 -5.96
C ILE A 344 -11.95 -6.65 -6.69
N VAL A 345 -10.93 -7.16 -7.37
CA VAL A 345 -9.93 -6.32 -8.04
C VAL A 345 -10.51 -5.51 -9.21
N CYS A 346 -11.47 -6.06 -9.95
CA CYS A 346 -12.06 -5.36 -11.11
C CYS A 346 -13.17 -4.36 -10.74
N ASN A 347 -13.67 -4.37 -9.50
CA ASN A 347 -14.77 -3.51 -9.03
C ASN A 347 -14.28 -2.32 -8.17
N ILE A 348 -12.97 -2.12 -8.09
CA ILE A 348 -12.31 -0.95 -7.49
C ILE A 348 -11.80 -0.09 -8.65
#